data_AF-T1SXK2-F1
#
_entry.id   AF-T1SXK2-F1
#
_cell.length_a   1.000
_cell.length_b   1.000
_cell.length_c   1.000
_cell.angle_alpha   90.00
_cell.angle_beta   90.00
_cell.angle_gamma   90.00
#
_symmetry.space_group_name_H-M   'P 1'
#
loop_
_entity.id
_entity.type
_entity.pdbx_description
1 polymer ?
#
loop_
_entity_poly.entity_id
_entity_poly.type
_entity_poly.pdbx_seq_one_letter_code
_entity_poly.pdbx_strand_id
1 'polypeptide(L)'
;MADWTQMGLRTTSELADVLSVARRAFVRAAMHGDEPEVCFEASQASLEASSKAGDLLTESYPGQVLQNRLASAGKLTTQLGCVLGGDPEKIAGSAQWPSAMNAAQVSVSWRDLAPTEGKFRWDLIDAQLAWCRRHRLNVEVGPLIEFRNAALPDWIWLWDGDPDAISGFATDLVRQAVTRYKGKVSFWQVVHRPAGHEILGLGEEDQIRIAARAIQVARQADSSAQLCLG
;
A
#
# COMPACT_ATOMS: atom_id res chain seq x y z
N MET A 1 -4.62 32.54 1.98
CA MET A 1 -4.43 32.61 0.51
C MET A 1 -2.95 32.67 0.15
N ALA A 2 -2.17 33.65 0.65
CA ALA A 2 -0.73 33.75 0.35
C ALA A 2 0.06 32.46 0.61
N ASP A 3 -0.15 31.81 1.76
CA ASP A 3 0.51 30.54 2.08
C ASP A 3 0.15 29.41 1.11
N TRP A 4 -1.11 29.36 0.65
CA TRP A 4 -1.60 28.34 -0.28
C TRP A 4 -1.08 28.56 -1.70
N THR A 5 -0.99 29.82 -2.13
CA THR A 5 -0.34 30.18 -3.41
C THR A 5 1.15 29.85 -3.36
N GLN A 6 1.82 30.04 -2.22
CA GLN A 6 3.21 29.65 -2.00
C GLN A 6 3.39 28.13 -2.01
N MET A 7 2.39 27.37 -1.55
CA MET A 7 2.32 25.90 -1.67
C MET A 7 1.94 25.41 -3.07
N GLY A 8 1.76 26.31 -4.04
CA GLY A 8 1.57 25.97 -5.46
C GLY A 8 0.12 26.01 -5.96
N LEU A 9 -0.83 26.50 -5.16
CA LEU A 9 -2.20 26.75 -5.61
C LEU A 9 -2.23 27.86 -6.67
N ARG A 10 -2.64 27.52 -7.89
CA ARG A 10 -3.02 28.47 -8.93
C ARG A 10 -4.47 28.87 -8.71
N THR A 11 -4.69 30.10 -8.27
CA THR A 11 -6.02 30.67 -8.08
C THR A 11 -6.66 30.99 -9.43
N THR A 12 -7.85 30.47 -9.67
CA THR A 12 -8.68 30.86 -10.83
C THR A 12 -9.29 32.24 -10.61
N SER A 13 -9.63 32.95 -11.69
CA SER A 13 -10.34 34.23 -11.59
C SER A 13 -11.69 34.06 -10.88
N GLU A 14 -12.40 32.96 -11.14
CA GLU A 14 -13.66 32.63 -10.46
C GLU A 14 -13.50 32.53 -8.94
N LEU A 15 -12.47 31.83 -8.46
CA LEU A 15 -12.21 31.74 -7.02
C LEU A 15 -11.91 33.11 -6.40
N ALA A 16 -11.13 33.95 -7.11
CA ALA A 16 -10.81 35.29 -6.65
C ALA A 16 -12.07 36.18 -6.54
N ASP A 17 -12.97 36.07 -7.51
CA ASP A 17 -14.24 36.81 -7.53
C ASP A 17 -15.17 36.37 -6.39
N VAL A 18 -15.33 35.06 -6.19
CA VAL A 18 -16.17 34.51 -5.11
C VAL A 18 -15.63 34.90 -3.73
N LEU A 19 -14.31 34.84 -3.52
CA LEU A 19 -13.68 35.30 -2.28
C LEU A 19 -13.86 36.81 -2.05
N SER A 20 -13.83 37.62 -3.12
CA SER A 20 -14.11 39.05 -3.05
C SER A 20 -15.56 39.35 -2.66
N VAL A 21 -16.51 38.56 -3.17
CA VAL A 21 -17.93 38.62 -2.77
C VAL A 21 -18.09 38.25 -1.31
N ALA A 22 -17.54 37.11 -0.88
CA ALA A 22 -17.59 36.65 0.51
C ALA A 22 -17.06 37.73 1.47
N ARG A 23 -15.88 38.29 1.18
CA ARG A 23 -15.26 39.33 2.01
C ARG A 23 -16.10 40.60 2.07
N ARG A 24 -16.65 41.06 0.95
CA ARG A 24 -17.49 42.28 0.92
C ARG A 24 -18.79 42.07 1.70
N ALA A 25 -19.41 40.92 1.55
CA ALA A 25 -20.63 40.56 2.29
C ALA A 25 -20.34 40.45 3.80
N PHE A 26 -19.23 39.83 4.19
CA PHE A 26 -18.79 39.78 5.58
C PHE A 26 -18.59 41.17 6.19
N VAL A 27 -17.84 42.06 5.50
CA VAL A 27 -17.62 43.44 5.96
C VAL A 27 -18.95 44.18 6.08
N ARG A 28 -19.87 44.01 5.12
CA ARG A 28 -21.19 44.63 5.19
C ARG A 28 -21.98 44.15 6.42
N ALA A 29 -22.00 42.84 6.67
CA ALA A 29 -22.66 42.27 7.84
C ALA A 29 -22.06 42.81 9.16
N ALA A 30 -20.73 42.83 9.27
CA ALA A 30 -20.03 43.28 10.46
C ALA A 30 -20.25 44.77 10.76
N MET A 31 -20.42 45.60 9.73
CA MET A 31 -20.59 47.05 9.87
C MET A 31 -22.05 47.49 10.07
N HIS A 32 -23.03 46.61 9.84
CA HIS A 32 -24.47 46.92 9.95
C HIS A 32 -25.13 46.04 11.01
N GLY A 33 -24.44 45.75 12.13
CA GLY A 33 -25.00 44.95 13.23
C GLY A 33 -26.26 45.57 13.85
N ASP A 34 -26.40 46.88 13.69
CA ASP A 34 -27.48 47.72 14.18
C ASP A 34 -28.76 47.58 13.31
N GLU A 35 -28.64 47.02 12.10
CA GLU A 35 -29.70 46.81 11.12
C GLU A 35 -29.90 45.29 10.89
N PRO A 36 -30.82 44.63 11.62
CA PRO A 36 -30.91 43.17 11.65
C PRO A 36 -31.14 42.52 10.28
N GLU A 37 -31.96 43.12 9.41
CA GLU A 37 -32.26 42.57 8.08
C GLU A 37 -31.03 42.63 7.16
N VAL A 38 -30.35 43.78 7.10
CA VAL A 38 -29.14 43.98 6.29
C VAL A 38 -28.00 43.10 6.79
N CYS A 39 -27.85 42.98 8.11
CA CYS A 39 -26.88 42.08 8.74
C CYS A 39 -27.14 40.61 8.35
N PHE A 40 -28.40 40.17 8.43
CA PHE A 40 -28.78 38.79 8.12
C PHE A 40 -28.53 38.46 6.64
N GLU A 41 -29.00 39.29 5.70
CA GLU A 41 -28.80 39.08 4.27
C GLU A 41 -27.31 39.05 3.90
N ALA A 42 -26.53 40.01 4.43
CA ALA A 42 -25.09 40.07 4.17
C ALA A 42 -24.34 38.89 4.80
N SER A 43 -24.79 38.38 5.95
CA SER A 43 -24.23 37.19 6.58
C SER A 43 -24.50 35.93 5.75
N GLN A 44 -25.73 35.75 5.25
CA GLN A 44 -26.08 34.64 4.36
C GLN A 44 -25.25 34.68 3.07
N ALA A 45 -25.17 35.84 2.41
CA ALA A 45 -24.37 36.01 1.20
C ALA A 45 -22.88 35.73 1.44
N SER A 46 -22.35 36.09 2.62
CA SER A 46 -20.97 35.76 3.01
C SER A 46 -20.76 34.27 3.20
N LEU A 47 -21.70 33.58 3.86
CA LEU A 47 -21.62 32.13 4.10
C LEU A 47 -21.72 31.35 2.79
N GLU A 48 -22.70 31.65 1.95
CA GLU A 48 -22.88 31.01 0.64
C GLU A 48 -21.66 31.16 -0.25
N ALA A 49 -21.12 32.38 -0.36
CA ALA A 49 -19.92 32.64 -1.15
C ALA A 49 -18.68 31.94 -0.55
N SER A 50 -18.56 31.88 0.78
CA SER A 50 -17.46 31.16 1.44
C SER A 50 -17.53 29.65 1.21
N SER A 51 -18.72 29.06 1.30
CA SER A 51 -18.95 27.65 1.00
C SER A 51 -18.62 27.33 -0.45
N LYS A 52 -19.12 28.14 -1.40
CA LYS A 52 -18.78 27.98 -2.83
C LYS A 52 -17.27 28.09 -3.07
N ALA A 53 -16.58 29.01 -2.40
CA ALA A 53 -15.13 29.10 -2.48
C ALA A 53 -14.43 27.84 -1.94
N GLY A 54 -14.97 27.25 -0.86
CA GLY A 54 -14.50 25.98 -0.30
C GLY A 54 -14.61 24.82 -1.29
N ASP A 55 -15.74 24.71 -1.99
CA ASP A 55 -15.96 23.67 -3.01
C ASP A 55 -14.98 23.82 -4.18
N LEU A 56 -14.86 25.04 -4.72
CA LEU A 56 -13.92 25.35 -5.80
C LEU A 56 -12.46 25.03 -5.42
N LEU A 57 -12.07 25.32 -4.17
CA LEU A 57 -10.74 24.98 -3.65
C LEU A 57 -10.54 23.47 -3.54
N THR A 58 -11.55 22.75 -3.03
CA THR A 58 -11.48 21.29 -2.81
C THR A 58 -11.44 20.54 -4.14
N GLU A 59 -12.07 21.06 -5.19
CA GLU A 59 -11.99 20.48 -6.53
C GLU A 59 -10.67 20.81 -7.23
N SER A 60 -10.23 22.07 -7.19
CA SER A 60 -9.08 22.54 -7.96
C SER A 60 -7.72 22.18 -7.33
N TYR A 61 -7.59 22.27 -6.00
CA TYR A 61 -6.29 22.10 -5.33
C TYR A 61 -5.73 20.68 -5.42
N PRO A 62 -6.49 19.60 -5.14
CA PRO A 62 -5.98 18.23 -5.28
C PRO A 62 -5.56 17.92 -6.72
N GLY A 63 -6.33 18.39 -7.71
CA GLY A 63 -6.01 18.25 -9.12
C GLY A 63 -4.67 18.91 -9.47
N GLN A 64 -4.43 20.14 -9.01
CA GLN A 64 -3.19 20.87 -9.26
C GLN A 64 -1.99 20.24 -8.54
N VAL A 65 -2.15 19.82 -7.28
CA VAL A 65 -1.10 19.12 -6.52
C VAL A 65 -0.73 17.81 -7.19
N LEU A 66 -1.72 17.04 -7.63
CA LEU A 66 -1.50 15.78 -8.35
C LEU A 66 -0.81 16.02 -9.70
N GLN A 67 -1.26 17.01 -10.47
CA GLN A 67 -0.63 17.39 -11.74
C GLN A 67 0.83 17.83 -11.55
N ASN A 68 1.14 18.63 -10.53
CA ASN A 68 2.51 19.05 -10.25
C ASN A 68 3.42 17.86 -9.89
N ARG A 69 2.90 16.92 -9.07
CA ARG A 69 3.62 15.68 -8.74
C ARG A 69 3.86 14.82 -9.98
N LEU A 70 2.84 14.67 -10.83
CA LEU A 70 2.92 13.91 -12.07
C LEU A 70 3.81 14.59 -13.13
N ALA A 71 3.83 15.92 -13.21
CA ALA A 71 4.68 16.66 -14.15
C ALA A 71 6.17 16.52 -13.81
N SER A 72 6.52 16.44 -12.52
CA SER A 72 7.90 16.24 -12.05
C SER A 72 8.36 14.78 -12.18
N ALA A 73 7.53 13.82 -11.77
CA ALA A 73 7.92 12.41 -11.68
C ALA A 73 7.40 11.51 -12.81
N GLY A 74 6.50 12.00 -13.67
CA GLY A 74 5.78 11.24 -14.70
C GLY A 74 4.72 10.27 -14.15
N LYS A 75 4.95 9.71 -12.96
CA LYS A 75 4.05 8.82 -12.20
C LYS A 75 4.14 9.13 -10.71
N LEU A 76 3.09 8.79 -9.95
CA LEU A 76 3.15 8.85 -8.49
C LEU A 76 4.25 7.91 -7.97
N THR A 77 5.05 8.41 -7.02
CA THR A 77 6.06 7.61 -6.30
C THR A 77 5.45 6.66 -5.28
N THR A 78 4.21 6.93 -4.85
CA THR A 78 3.40 6.02 -4.05
C THR A 78 3.08 4.77 -4.86
N GLN A 79 3.35 3.61 -4.27
CA GLN A 79 2.98 2.34 -4.88
C GLN A 79 1.47 2.12 -4.72
N LEU A 80 0.80 1.94 -5.86
CA LEU A 80 -0.57 1.48 -5.97
C LEU A 80 -0.48 0.12 -6.67
N GLY A 81 -0.81 -0.94 -5.95
CA GLY A 81 -0.69 -2.31 -6.42
C GLY A 81 -1.79 -3.22 -5.91
N CYS A 82 -1.78 -4.46 -6.41
CA CYS A 82 -2.66 -5.52 -5.96
C CYS A 82 -1.88 -6.81 -5.70
N VAL A 83 -2.49 -7.72 -4.94
CA VAL A 83 -2.00 -9.08 -4.76
C VAL A 83 -2.38 -9.94 -5.97
N LEU A 84 -1.41 -10.64 -6.54
CA LEU A 84 -1.64 -11.56 -7.66
C LEU A 84 -2.14 -12.90 -7.14
N GLY A 85 -3.46 -13.11 -7.21
CA GLY A 85 -4.12 -14.37 -6.86
C GLY A 85 -4.04 -15.40 -7.99
N GLY A 86 -2.86 -15.99 -8.21
CA GLY A 86 -2.63 -16.98 -9.26
C GLY A 86 -1.91 -16.42 -10.49
N ASP A 87 -1.96 -17.15 -11.60
CA ASP A 87 -1.25 -16.81 -12.84
C ASP A 87 -1.97 -15.67 -13.57
N PRO A 88 -1.39 -14.45 -13.64
CA PRO A 88 -2.08 -13.29 -14.22
C PRO A 88 -2.42 -13.50 -15.69
N GLU A 89 -1.67 -14.32 -16.44
CA GLU A 89 -1.95 -14.58 -17.85
C GLU A 89 -3.24 -15.37 -18.07
N LYS A 90 -3.70 -16.10 -17.05
CA LYS A 90 -4.91 -16.93 -17.10
C LYS A 90 -6.15 -16.21 -16.56
N ILE A 91 -5.99 -15.01 -16.00
CA ILE A 91 -7.08 -14.24 -15.39
C ILE A 91 -7.68 -13.29 -16.42
N ALA A 92 -8.99 -13.38 -16.63
CA ALA A 92 -9.70 -12.47 -17.52
C ALA A 92 -9.57 -11.01 -17.07
N GLY A 93 -9.23 -10.11 -18.00
CA GLY A 93 -9.08 -8.68 -17.73
C GLY A 93 -7.72 -8.26 -17.17
N SER A 94 -6.81 -9.19 -16.89
CA SER A 94 -5.47 -8.87 -16.35
C SER A 94 -4.65 -7.94 -17.24
N ALA A 95 -4.89 -7.95 -18.55
CA ALA A 95 -4.23 -7.06 -19.50
C ALA A 95 -4.43 -5.57 -19.22
N GLN A 96 -5.53 -5.19 -18.55
CA GLN A 96 -5.84 -3.78 -18.22
C GLN A 96 -5.23 -3.35 -16.88
N TRP A 97 -4.82 -4.27 -16.01
CA TRP A 97 -4.30 -3.93 -14.68
C TRP A 97 -3.13 -2.94 -14.70
N PRO A 98 -2.11 -3.10 -15.58
CA PRO A 98 -0.96 -2.20 -15.60
C PRO A 98 -1.27 -0.75 -15.98
N SER A 99 -2.46 -0.44 -16.52
CA SER A 99 -2.86 0.96 -16.74
C SER A 99 -3.35 1.65 -15.46
N ALA A 100 -3.79 0.87 -14.47
CA ALA A 100 -4.32 1.38 -13.21
C ALA A 100 -3.33 1.27 -12.04
N MET A 101 -2.36 0.34 -12.11
CA MET A 101 -1.41 0.07 -11.03
C MET A 101 0.05 0.24 -11.47
N ASN A 102 0.92 0.56 -10.52
CA ASN A 102 2.38 0.70 -10.74
C ASN A 102 3.20 -0.31 -9.91
N ALA A 103 2.55 -1.11 -9.07
CA ALA A 103 3.16 -2.15 -8.27
C ALA A 103 2.29 -3.43 -8.25
N ALA A 104 2.88 -4.56 -7.89
CA ALA A 104 2.16 -5.80 -7.67
C ALA A 104 2.86 -6.65 -6.60
N GLN A 105 2.05 -7.32 -5.78
CA GLN A 105 2.49 -8.29 -4.81
C GLN A 105 2.40 -9.70 -5.40
N VAL A 106 3.56 -10.32 -5.58
CA VAL A 106 3.72 -11.72 -5.95
C VAL A 106 3.59 -12.54 -4.67
N SER A 107 2.46 -13.22 -4.51
CA SER A 107 2.14 -13.96 -3.30
C SER A 107 1.73 -15.38 -3.63
N VAL A 108 2.44 -16.34 -3.03
CA VAL A 108 2.10 -17.75 -3.06
C VAL A 108 2.23 -18.24 -1.63
N SER A 109 1.15 -18.81 -1.09
CA SER A 109 1.14 -19.29 0.29
C SER A 109 2.18 -20.39 0.50
N TRP A 110 2.68 -20.57 1.73
CA TRP A 110 3.59 -21.67 2.03
C TRP A 110 2.95 -23.01 1.68
N ARG A 111 1.64 -23.19 1.94
CA ARG A 111 0.85 -24.35 1.52
C ARG A 111 0.99 -24.67 0.03
N ASP A 112 0.78 -23.70 -0.85
CA ASP A 112 0.82 -23.92 -2.30
C ASP A 112 2.25 -24.10 -2.81
N LEU A 113 3.18 -23.37 -2.18
CA LEU A 113 4.59 -23.38 -2.49
C LEU A 113 5.26 -24.71 -2.10
N ALA A 114 4.87 -25.30 -0.97
CA ALA A 114 5.41 -26.54 -0.43
C ALA A 114 4.27 -27.50 -0.06
N PRO A 115 3.57 -28.11 -1.03
CA PRO A 115 2.46 -29.03 -0.74
C PRO A 115 2.88 -30.31 -0.02
N THR A 116 4.15 -30.67 -0.14
CA THR A 116 4.78 -31.88 0.37
C THR A 116 6.10 -31.45 0.97
N GLU A 117 6.43 -32.01 2.13
CA GLU A 117 7.66 -31.71 2.84
C GLU A 117 8.89 -31.83 1.92
N GLY A 118 9.77 -30.83 1.98
CA GLY A 118 11.02 -30.79 1.24
C GLY A 118 10.93 -30.54 -0.28
N LYS A 119 9.73 -30.33 -0.85
CA LYS A 119 9.57 -30.01 -2.28
C LYS A 119 8.87 -28.68 -2.50
N PHE A 120 9.59 -27.73 -3.10
CA PHE A 120 9.08 -26.40 -3.43
C PHE A 120 8.67 -26.29 -4.91
N ARG A 121 7.54 -25.64 -5.17
CA ARG A 121 7.00 -25.34 -6.51
C ARG A 121 7.14 -23.85 -6.83
N TRP A 122 8.10 -23.50 -7.66
CA TRP A 122 8.42 -22.10 -7.96
C TRP A 122 7.68 -21.54 -9.18
N ASP A 123 7.00 -22.39 -9.96
CA ASP A 123 6.46 -22.06 -11.28
C ASP A 123 5.50 -20.87 -11.24
N LEU A 124 4.65 -20.79 -10.21
CA LEU A 124 3.69 -19.71 -10.08
C LEU A 124 4.37 -18.36 -9.75
N ILE A 125 5.35 -18.37 -8.85
CA ILE A 125 6.14 -17.16 -8.52
C ILE A 125 6.92 -16.71 -9.76
N ASP A 126 7.53 -17.65 -10.49
CA ASP A 126 8.27 -17.35 -11.72
C ASP A 126 7.35 -16.73 -12.79
N ALA A 127 6.14 -17.26 -12.98
CA ALA A 127 5.15 -16.72 -13.91
C ALA A 127 4.68 -15.31 -13.52
N GLN A 128 4.36 -15.10 -12.23
CA GLN A 128 3.97 -13.79 -11.72
C GLN A 128 5.10 -12.75 -11.85
N LEU A 129 6.34 -13.11 -11.53
CA LEU A 129 7.50 -12.25 -11.69
C LEU A 129 7.76 -11.89 -13.16
N ALA A 130 7.63 -12.85 -14.07
CA ALA A 130 7.78 -12.62 -15.50
C ALA A 130 6.70 -11.63 -16.02
N TRP A 131 5.46 -11.80 -15.57
CA TRP A 131 4.36 -10.90 -15.90
C TRP A 131 4.63 -9.47 -15.41
N CYS A 132 4.99 -9.31 -14.13
CA CYS A 132 5.30 -7.99 -13.56
C CYS A 132 6.44 -7.28 -14.30
N ARG A 133 7.50 -8.02 -14.66
CA ARG A 133 8.62 -7.47 -15.44
C ARG A 133 8.21 -7.01 -16.82
N ARG A 134 7.41 -7.81 -17.54
CA ARG A 134 6.89 -7.45 -18.86
C ARG A 134 6.11 -6.14 -18.82
N HIS A 135 5.36 -5.91 -17.74
CA HIS A 135 4.55 -4.71 -17.54
C HIS A 135 5.25 -3.59 -16.76
N ARG A 136 6.54 -3.74 -16.42
CA ARG A 136 7.36 -2.76 -15.68
C ARG A 136 6.73 -2.33 -14.35
N LEU A 137 6.12 -3.28 -13.65
CA LEU A 137 5.57 -3.06 -12.31
C LEU A 137 6.67 -3.18 -11.26
N ASN A 138 6.58 -2.37 -10.21
CA ASN A 138 7.37 -2.59 -8.99
C ASN A 138 6.88 -3.88 -8.33
N VAL A 139 7.81 -4.72 -7.88
CA VAL A 139 7.46 -6.02 -7.31
C VAL A 139 7.85 -6.11 -5.86
N GLU A 140 6.89 -6.55 -5.06
CA GLU A 140 7.10 -7.14 -3.74
C GLU A 140 6.76 -8.63 -3.77
N VAL A 141 7.50 -9.45 -3.03
CA VAL A 141 7.23 -10.88 -2.90
C VAL A 141 6.91 -11.23 -1.47
N GLY A 142 5.84 -11.98 -1.25
CA GLY A 142 5.46 -12.55 0.04
C GLY A 142 3.97 -12.43 0.36
N PRO A 143 3.56 -12.68 1.61
CA PRO A 143 4.41 -13.15 2.70
C PRO A 143 5.04 -14.52 2.40
N LEU A 144 6.28 -14.75 2.84
CA LEU A 144 6.89 -16.08 2.77
C LEU A 144 6.33 -17.00 3.86
N ILE A 145 6.13 -16.45 5.06
CA ILE A 145 5.52 -17.12 6.21
C ILE A 145 4.31 -16.30 6.65
N GLU A 146 3.17 -16.95 6.85
CA GLU A 146 2.00 -16.33 7.47
C GLU A 146 1.47 -17.29 8.54
N PHE A 147 1.39 -16.82 9.79
CA PHE A 147 0.88 -17.61 10.92
C PHE A 147 -0.65 -17.69 10.90
N ARG A 148 -1.16 -18.40 9.89
CA ARG A 148 -2.59 -18.66 9.69
C ARG A 148 -2.78 -20.04 9.08
N ASN A 149 -3.75 -20.80 9.59
CA ASN A 149 -4.00 -22.19 9.17
C ASN A 149 -4.11 -22.37 7.63
N ALA A 150 -4.86 -21.47 6.97
CA ALA A 150 -5.05 -21.54 5.51
C ALA A 150 -3.76 -21.34 4.68
N ALA A 151 -2.72 -20.72 5.24
CA ALA A 151 -1.46 -20.45 4.56
C ALA A 151 -0.40 -21.53 4.81
N LEU A 152 -0.62 -22.39 5.81
CA LEU A 152 0.32 -23.42 6.23
C LEU A 152 0.06 -24.75 5.49
N PRO A 153 1.11 -25.45 5.02
CA PRO A 153 0.95 -26.76 4.40
C PRO A 153 0.37 -27.80 5.36
N ASP A 154 -0.42 -28.74 4.84
CA ASP A 154 -1.07 -29.74 5.70
C ASP A 154 -0.06 -30.68 6.40
N TRP A 155 1.11 -30.93 5.80
CA TRP A 155 2.14 -31.77 6.39
C TRP A 155 2.81 -31.17 7.63
N ILE A 156 2.76 -29.84 7.81
CA ILE A 156 3.42 -29.19 8.94
C ILE A 156 2.73 -29.53 10.28
N TRP A 157 1.47 -29.93 10.24
CA TRP A 157 0.70 -30.35 11.42
C TRP A 157 1.23 -31.63 12.07
N LEU A 158 2.07 -32.41 11.36
CA LEU A 158 2.78 -33.54 11.95
C LEU A 158 3.84 -33.11 12.98
N TRP A 159 4.19 -31.81 12.99
CA TRP A 159 5.20 -31.19 13.84
C TRP A 159 4.58 -30.22 14.87
N ASP A 160 3.27 -30.35 15.10
CA ASP A 160 2.56 -29.56 16.11
C ASP A 160 3.20 -29.75 17.50
N GLY A 161 3.52 -28.63 18.17
CA GLY A 161 4.24 -28.63 19.45
C GLY A 161 5.76 -28.82 19.35
N ASP A 162 6.36 -28.76 18.15
CA ASP A 162 7.81 -28.73 17.93
C ASP A 162 8.26 -27.39 17.29
N PRO A 163 8.47 -26.34 18.10
CA PRO A 163 8.89 -25.04 17.60
C PRO A 163 10.22 -25.05 16.85
N ASP A 164 11.14 -25.93 17.21
CA ASP A 164 12.48 -26.00 16.62
C ASP A 164 12.41 -26.58 15.20
N ALA A 165 11.65 -27.67 15.00
CA ALA A 165 11.41 -28.22 13.67
C ALA A 165 10.68 -27.22 12.76
N ILE A 166 9.61 -26.58 13.26
CA ILE A 166 8.84 -25.59 12.49
C ILE A 166 9.72 -24.38 12.11
N SER A 167 10.54 -23.90 13.04
CA SER A 167 11.54 -22.86 12.78
C SER A 167 12.54 -23.28 11.70
N GLY A 168 12.99 -24.53 11.73
CA GLY A 168 13.84 -25.14 10.70
C GLY A 168 13.19 -25.06 9.31
N PHE A 169 11.95 -25.51 9.17
CA PHE A 169 11.25 -25.49 7.89
C PHE A 169 10.97 -24.07 7.38
N ALA A 170 10.54 -23.17 8.26
CA ALA A 170 10.28 -21.77 7.91
C ALA A 170 11.56 -21.07 7.42
N THR A 171 12.68 -21.30 8.10
CA THR A 171 13.96 -20.70 7.74
C THR A 171 14.57 -21.30 6.47
N ASP A 172 14.36 -22.60 6.22
CA ASP A 172 14.75 -23.22 4.95
C ASP A 172 13.95 -22.65 3.77
N LEU A 173 12.62 -22.53 3.90
CA LEU A 173 11.80 -21.88 2.88
C LEU A 173 12.32 -20.48 2.55
N VAL A 174 12.52 -19.65 3.59
CA VAL A 174 12.98 -18.27 3.42
C VAL A 174 14.36 -18.22 2.76
N ARG A 175 15.29 -19.08 3.19
CA ARG A 175 16.62 -19.18 2.58
C ARG A 175 16.52 -19.52 1.10
N GLN A 176 15.75 -20.55 0.74
CA GLN A 176 15.65 -21.02 -0.64
C GLN A 176 14.95 -19.98 -1.54
N ALA A 177 13.86 -19.37 -1.07
CA ALA A 177 13.14 -18.33 -1.80
C ALA A 177 14.05 -17.11 -2.07
N VAL A 178 14.64 -16.53 -1.02
CA VAL A 178 15.46 -15.31 -1.16
C VAL A 178 16.72 -15.60 -1.97
N THR A 179 17.34 -16.77 -1.81
CA THR A 179 18.52 -17.16 -2.61
C THR A 179 18.17 -17.33 -4.09
N ARG A 180 17.05 -18.01 -4.40
CA ARG A 180 16.61 -18.24 -5.79
C ARG A 180 16.33 -16.95 -6.54
N TYR A 181 15.76 -15.96 -5.85
CA TYR A 181 15.35 -14.68 -6.42
C TYR A 181 16.26 -13.51 -6.04
N LYS A 182 17.48 -13.80 -5.59
CA LYS A 182 18.51 -12.80 -5.30
C LYS A 182 18.79 -11.91 -6.50
N GLY A 183 18.81 -10.61 -6.29
CA GLY A 183 18.99 -9.59 -7.34
C GLY A 183 17.83 -9.48 -8.36
N LYS A 184 16.83 -10.37 -8.27
CA LYS A 184 15.61 -10.38 -9.09
C LYS A 184 14.44 -9.71 -8.40
N VAL A 185 14.44 -9.71 -7.07
CA VAL A 185 13.42 -9.16 -6.18
C VAL A 185 14.12 -8.30 -5.15
N SER A 186 13.74 -7.03 -5.06
CA SER A 186 14.35 -6.06 -4.15
C SER A 186 13.58 -5.88 -2.85
N PHE A 187 12.30 -6.28 -2.79
CA PHE A 187 11.43 -6.09 -1.63
C PHE A 187 10.72 -7.38 -1.25
N TRP A 188 10.85 -7.79 0.01
CA TRP A 188 10.25 -9.01 0.55
C TRP A 188 9.39 -8.73 1.76
N GLN A 189 8.18 -9.26 1.74
CA GLN A 189 7.37 -9.47 2.93
C GLN A 189 7.73 -10.87 3.47
N VAL A 190 8.50 -10.92 4.55
CA VAL A 190 9.06 -12.19 5.02
C VAL A 190 8.06 -12.92 5.90
N VAL A 191 7.49 -12.24 6.89
CA VAL A 191 6.56 -12.84 7.85
C VAL A 191 5.38 -11.93 8.08
N HIS A 192 4.18 -12.51 8.00
CA HIS A 192 2.92 -11.85 8.34
C HIS A 192 2.28 -12.47 9.58
N ARG A 193 1.60 -11.63 10.36
CA ARG A 193 0.83 -11.99 11.56
C ARG A 193 1.64 -12.74 12.64
N PRO A 194 2.91 -12.37 12.94
CA PRO A 194 3.57 -12.94 14.11
C PRO A 194 2.88 -12.47 15.39
N ALA A 195 3.11 -13.17 16.50
CA ALA A 195 2.51 -12.85 17.80
C ALA A 195 0.97 -12.77 17.76
N GLY A 196 0.36 -13.63 16.94
CA GLY A 196 -1.08 -13.79 16.88
C GLY A 196 -1.56 -14.88 17.83
N HIS A 197 -2.74 -15.40 17.51
CA HIS A 197 -3.29 -16.60 18.15
C HIS A 197 -2.33 -17.80 18.01
N GLU A 198 -2.36 -18.67 19.01
CA GLU A 198 -1.61 -19.93 19.02
C GLU A 198 -1.96 -20.78 17.80
N ILE A 199 -0.93 -21.32 17.15
CA ILE A 199 -1.06 -22.18 15.97
C ILE A 199 0.13 -23.14 15.91
N LEU A 200 -0.11 -24.43 15.60
CA LEU A 200 0.93 -25.49 15.66
C LEU A 200 1.65 -25.58 17.02
N GLY A 201 0.93 -25.29 18.11
CA GLY A 201 1.52 -25.25 19.45
C GLY A 201 2.53 -24.11 19.64
N LEU A 202 2.62 -23.18 18.68
CA LEU A 202 3.48 -22.01 18.75
C LEU A 202 2.76 -20.87 19.46
N GLY A 203 3.23 -20.54 20.66
CA GLY A 203 2.81 -19.32 21.36
C GLY A 203 3.36 -18.06 20.70
N GLU A 204 2.97 -16.90 21.21
CA GLU A 204 3.43 -15.61 20.69
C GLU A 204 4.96 -15.49 20.67
N GLU A 205 5.64 -15.96 21.72
CA GLU A 205 7.10 -15.91 21.82
C GLU A 205 7.79 -16.75 20.73
N ASP A 206 7.27 -17.95 20.46
CA ASP A 206 7.80 -18.83 19.41
C ASP A 206 7.62 -18.21 18.03
N GLN A 207 6.44 -17.64 17.77
CA GLN A 207 6.15 -16.94 16.51
C GLN A 207 7.09 -15.76 16.30
N ILE A 208 7.35 -14.96 17.34
CA ILE A 208 8.31 -13.84 17.29
C ILE A 208 9.73 -14.35 17.02
N ARG A 209 10.14 -15.42 17.70
CA ARG A 209 11.48 -16.02 17.54
C ARG A 209 11.69 -16.56 16.13
N ILE A 210 10.70 -17.27 15.59
CA ILE A 210 10.70 -17.75 14.19
C ILE A 210 10.75 -16.58 13.23
N ALA A 211 9.96 -15.53 13.46
CA ALA A 211 9.95 -14.34 12.61
C ALA A 211 11.30 -13.62 12.58
N ALA A 212 11.92 -13.42 13.75
CA ALA A 212 13.25 -12.84 13.86
C ALA A 212 14.30 -13.69 13.12
N ARG A 213 14.22 -15.02 13.26
CA ARG A 213 15.15 -15.94 12.59
C ARG A 213 14.97 -15.93 11.07
N ALA A 214 13.73 -15.91 10.59
CA ALA A 214 13.40 -15.79 9.18
C ALA A 214 14.00 -14.52 8.56
N ILE A 215 13.83 -13.37 9.23
CA ILE A 215 14.43 -12.10 8.79
C ILE A 215 15.96 -12.16 8.75
N GLN A 216 16.59 -12.73 9.77
CA GLN A 216 18.05 -12.91 9.81
C GLN A 216 18.53 -13.75 8.62
N VAL A 217 17.86 -14.86 8.34
CA VAL A 217 18.20 -15.75 7.22
C VAL A 217 17.97 -15.07 5.87
N ALA A 218 16.87 -14.33 5.70
CA ALA A 218 16.63 -13.54 4.50
C ALA A 218 17.76 -12.52 4.27
N ARG A 219 18.17 -11.80 5.32
CA ARG A 219 19.27 -10.81 5.25
C ARG A 219 20.62 -11.46 4.92
N GLN A 220 20.87 -12.68 5.40
CA GLN A 220 22.08 -13.44 5.07
C GLN A 220 22.07 -13.92 3.61
N ALA A 221 20.91 -14.34 3.10
CA ALA A 221 20.76 -14.79 1.71
C ALA A 221 20.91 -13.62 0.72
N ASP A 222 20.27 -12.48 1.00
CA ASP A 222 20.39 -11.24 0.23
C ASP A 222 20.55 -10.02 1.15
N SER A 223 21.79 -9.54 1.28
CA SER A 223 22.11 -8.38 2.10
C SER A 223 21.57 -7.06 1.52
N SER A 224 21.27 -7.02 0.22
CA SER A 224 20.80 -5.82 -0.49
C SER A 224 19.28 -5.68 -0.50
N ALA A 225 18.54 -6.76 -0.21
CA ALA A 225 17.09 -6.77 -0.23
C ALA A 225 16.47 -5.92 0.89
N GLN A 226 15.36 -5.25 0.60
CA GLN A 226 14.48 -4.65 1.60
C GLN A 226 13.58 -5.75 2.17
N LEU A 227 13.50 -5.83 3.50
CA LEU A 227 12.76 -6.86 4.22
C LEU A 227 11.71 -6.17 5.10
N CYS A 228 10.49 -6.69 5.05
CA CYS A 228 9.35 -6.18 5.79
C CYS A 228 8.66 -7.31 6.59
N LEU A 229 8.05 -6.91 7.71
CA LEU A 229 7.16 -7.71 8.54
C LEU A 229 5.76 -7.06 8.44
N GLY A 230 4.72 -7.88 8.38
CA GLY A 230 3.32 -7.43 8.25
C GLY A 230 2.35 -8.08 9.21
#